data_AF-A0AAN6DG05-F1
#
_entry.id   AF-A0AAN6DG05-F1
#
_cell.length_a   1.000
_cell.length_b   1.000
_cell.length_c   1.000
_cell.angle_alpha   90.00
_cell.angle_beta   90.00
_cell.angle_gamma   90.00
#
_symmetry.space_group_name_H-M   'P 1'
#
loop_
_entity.id
_entity.type
_entity.pdbx_description
1 polymer ?
#
loop_
_entity_poly.entity_id
_entity_poly.type
_entity_poly.pdbx_seq_one_letter_code
_entity_poly.pdbx_strand_id
1 'polypeptide(L)'
;MSTKTNEEIAQPATASGTLRLRSETSTSFNFSIPEGLRNLFPDYRTPANVSPYLYAKEQGVQYPNYTQWEMEPYKERSDYVDRGSLSNPKKKSLFEAATKIRHLTPYCGTELIGIKLTELTDEQKNELARLASERGVVVVRNQLDLDIRKQIEFTSYFGEPHIHHQSGIIPDLPWVHPVYKDETSTGGLSSQVWHSDVPYEINSAGISTLRFDVLPRSENGELIGGDTLFANGYLIYESLDPKFRAFLETLSAESSGFGQAAVAAESGYKTRRPPIATVHPLVRTNPTTGLKSLYVAENFTTKIVGLEERLSNTILQYLFDHIRRSLQYQCRVQWTENDLAIWDNRSHFHTGIFDYYPKTRHGTRVIAQAEKPYFDPDSKLYSQVTFEGYSVL
;
A
#
# COMPACT_ATOMS: atom_id res chain seq x y z
N MET A 1 -63.81 -31.70 -4.78
CA MET A 1 -62.63 -31.52 -5.65
C MET A 1 -61.61 -30.75 -4.82
N SER A 2 -60.75 -31.43 -4.04
CA SER A 2 -59.36 -31.78 -4.40
C SER A 2 -58.69 -30.65 -5.19
N THR A 3 -57.70 -29.93 -4.65
CA THR A 3 -56.34 -30.43 -4.43
C THR A 3 -55.59 -29.74 -3.28
N LYS A 4 -54.70 -30.51 -2.64
CA LYS A 4 -53.66 -30.12 -1.68
C LYS A 4 -52.50 -29.41 -2.39
N THR A 5 -51.72 -28.58 -1.67
CA THR A 5 -50.29 -28.85 -1.33
C THR A 5 -49.72 -27.80 -0.38
N ASN A 6 -48.88 -28.31 0.55
CA ASN A 6 -48.00 -27.59 1.49
C ASN A 6 -46.81 -26.94 0.77
N GLU A 7 -46.19 -25.93 1.38
CA GLU A 7 -44.73 -25.65 1.38
C GLU A 7 -44.47 -24.52 2.40
N GLU A 8 -43.96 -24.82 3.61
CA GLU A 8 -42.55 -25.01 4.02
C GLU A 8 -41.80 -23.71 4.36
N ILE A 9 -41.42 -23.63 5.64
CA ILE A 9 -40.71 -22.55 6.32
C ILE A 9 -39.22 -22.71 6.04
N ALA A 10 -38.58 -21.71 5.44
CA ALA A 10 -37.15 -21.73 5.19
C ALA A 10 -36.32 -21.58 6.49
N GLN A 11 -35.55 -22.61 6.83
CA GLN A 11 -34.48 -22.58 7.83
C GLN A 11 -33.18 -22.01 7.22
N PRO A 12 -32.27 -21.43 8.03
CA PRO A 12 -31.02 -20.86 7.56
C PRO A 12 -30.02 -21.97 7.16
N ALA A 13 -29.38 -21.79 6.02
CA ALA A 13 -28.43 -22.73 5.44
C ALA A 13 -27.13 -22.81 6.26
N THR A 14 -26.87 -23.98 6.84
CA THR A 14 -25.56 -24.36 7.36
C THR A 14 -24.64 -24.76 6.21
N ALA A 15 -23.70 -23.88 5.83
CA ALA A 15 -22.69 -24.18 4.82
C ALA A 15 -21.50 -24.91 5.45
N SER A 16 -21.62 -26.24 5.60
CA SER A 16 -20.48 -27.15 5.76
C SER A 16 -19.85 -27.39 4.38
N GLY A 17 -19.02 -26.46 3.92
CA GLY A 17 -18.26 -26.58 2.68
C GLY A 17 -16.83 -27.06 2.96
N THR A 18 -16.55 -28.31 2.63
CA THR A 18 -15.21 -28.90 2.65
C THR A 18 -14.26 -28.06 1.78
N LEU A 19 -13.31 -27.37 2.40
CA LEU A 19 -12.22 -26.66 1.73
C LEU A 19 -11.41 -27.66 0.89
N ARG A 20 -11.63 -27.66 -0.42
CA ARG A 20 -10.70 -28.28 -1.37
C ARG A 20 -9.47 -27.39 -1.43
N LEU A 21 -8.43 -27.78 -0.72
CA LEU A 21 -7.06 -27.30 -0.92
C LEU A 21 -6.71 -27.47 -2.41
N ARG A 22 -6.67 -26.36 -3.15
CA ARG A 22 -6.05 -26.36 -4.48
C ARG A 22 -4.56 -26.60 -4.27
N SER A 23 -4.02 -27.57 -4.99
CA SER A 23 -2.59 -27.84 -5.03
C SER A 23 -1.83 -26.57 -5.42
N GLU A 24 -0.96 -26.11 -4.53
CA GLU A 24 -0.07 -24.96 -4.74
C GLU A 24 1.03 -25.33 -5.73
N THR A 25 0.74 -25.23 -7.02
CA THR A 25 1.77 -24.93 -8.00
C THR A 25 1.88 -23.42 -8.08
N SER A 26 2.97 -22.86 -7.55
CA SER A 26 3.37 -21.46 -7.73
C SER A 26 3.41 -21.15 -9.24
N THR A 27 2.34 -20.58 -9.78
CA THR A 27 2.36 -20.03 -11.13
C THR A 27 3.16 -18.74 -11.08
N SER A 28 4.34 -18.75 -11.69
CA SER A 28 5.19 -17.55 -11.87
C SER A 28 4.37 -16.37 -12.38
N PHE A 29 4.69 -15.16 -11.91
CA PHE A 29 3.97 -13.94 -12.33
C PHE A 29 3.99 -13.76 -13.85
N ASN A 30 2.85 -13.43 -14.45
CA ASN A 30 2.73 -13.22 -15.89
C ASN A 30 3.13 -11.79 -16.27
N PHE A 31 4.33 -11.63 -16.82
CA PHE A 31 4.84 -10.33 -17.31
C PHE A 31 4.30 -9.89 -18.67
N SER A 32 3.14 -10.39 -19.10
CA SER A 32 2.50 -9.93 -20.33
C SER A 32 1.98 -8.50 -20.18
N ILE A 33 2.70 -7.54 -20.74
CA ILE A 33 2.28 -6.13 -20.77
C ILE A 33 1.11 -5.92 -21.75
N PRO A 34 0.23 -4.91 -21.51
CA PRO A 34 -0.85 -4.54 -22.42
C PRO A 34 -0.36 -4.28 -23.85
N GLU A 35 -1.11 -4.74 -24.85
CA GLU A 35 -0.72 -4.63 -26.27
C GLU A 35 -0.46 -3.18 -26.69
N GLY A 36 -1.33 -2.25 -26.27
CA GLY A 36 -1.16 -0.81 -26.55
C GLY A 36 0.17 -0.26 -26.03
N LEU A 37 0.65 -0.73 -24.88
CA LEU A 37 1.94 -0.32 -24.32
C LEU A 37 3.11 -1.02 -25.05
N ARG A 38 2.96 -2.32 -25.36
CA ARG A 38 3.97 -3.10 -26.11
C ARG A 38 4.27 -2.48 -27.47
N ASN A 39 3.25 -2.03 -28.18
CA ASN A 39 3.39 -1.46 -29.52
C ASN A 39 4.15 -0.12 -29.51
N LEU A 40 4.13 0.61 -28.40
CA LEU A 40 4.84 1.89 -28.24
C LEU A 40 6.32 1.71 -27.92
N PHE A 41 6.68 0.59 -27.29
CA PHE A 41 8.05 0.26 -26.91
C PHE A 41 8.38 -1.22 -27.21
N PRO A 42 8.38 -1.63 -28.49
CA PRO A 42 8.50 -3.04 -28.86
C PRO A 42 9.81 -3.68 -28.37
N ASP A 43 10.91 -2.92 -28.43
CA ASP A 43 12.27 -3.40 -28.15
C ASP A 43 12.79 -3.01 -26.75
N TYR A 44 12.05 -2.18 -26.00
CA TYR A 44 12.51 -1.72 -24.69
C TYR A 44 12.39 -2.83 -23.65
N ARG A 45 13.52 -3.26 -23.07
CA ARG A 45 13.53 -4.28 -22.02
C ARG A 45 14.52 -3.89 -20.94
N THR A 46 14.01 -3.58 -19.75
CA THR A 46 14.83 -3.27 -18.58
C THR A 46 15.64 -4.53 -18.21
N PRO A 47 16.98 -4.49 -18.25
CA PRO A 47 17.82 -5.63 -17.90
C PRO A 47 17.69 -5.97 -16.41
N ALA A 48 17.92 -7.24 -16.07
CA ALA A 48 17.98 -7.68 -14.68
C ALA A 48 19.09 -6.94 -13.92
N ASN A 49 18.85 -6.61 -12.65
CA ASN A 49 19.78 -5.91 -11.76
C ASN A 49 20.24 -4.52 -12.24
N VAL A 50 19.55 -3.91 -13.20
CA VAL A 50 19.80 -2.53 -13.64
C VAL A 50 18.68 -1.63 -13.13
N SER A 51 19.04 -0.44 -12.62
CA SER A 51 18.06 0.57 -12.23
C SER A 51 17.19 0.95 -13.44
N PRO A 52 15.84 0.86 -13.34
CA PRO A 52 14.97 1.25 -14.43
C PRO A 52 15.11 2.74 -14.80
N TYR A 53 15.46 3.60 -13.84
CA TYR A 53 15.72 5.01 -14.09
C TYR A 53 16.99 5.22 -14.93
N LEU A 54 18.10 4.58 -14.52
CA LEU A 54 19.37 4.72 -15.24
C LEU A 54 19.26 4.13 -16.64
N TYR A 55 18.60 2.98 -16.78
CA TYR A 55 18.37 2.35 -18.08
C TYR A 55 17.47 3.22 -18.98
N ALA A 56 16.36 3.75 -18.48
CA ALA A 56 15.52 4.67 -19.25
C ALA A 56 16.30 5.90 -19.75
N LYS A 57 17.16 6.47 -18.89
CA LYS A 57 18.02 7.61 -19.26
C LYS A 57 19.04 7.24 -20.33
N GLU A 58 19.68 6.07 -20.22
CA GLU A 58 20.61 5.54 -21.23
C GLU A 58 19.94 5.34 -22.59
N GLN A 59 18.71 4.83 -22.60
CA GLN A 59 17.93 4.63 -23.82
C GLN A 59 17.28 5.92 -24.38
N GLY A 60 17.48 7.08 -23.73
CA GLY A 60 16.87 8.34 -24.14
C GLY A 60 15.34 8.38 -23.98
N VAL A 61 14.78 7.52 -23.13
CA VAL A 61 13.34 7.48 -22.82
C VAL A 61 13.04 8.53 -21.75
N GLN A 62 11.99 9.32 -21.97
CA GLN A 62 11.49 10.27 -20.97
C GLN A 62 11.23 9.56 -19.63
N TYR A 63 11.70 10.15 -18.52
CA TYR A 63 11.49 9.61 -17.18
C TYR A 63 10.98 10.68 -16.19
N PRO A 64 9.95 10.39 -15.37
CA PRO A 64 9.07 9.23 -15.45
C PRO A 64 8.33 9.17 -16.79
N ASN A 65 8.02 7.96 -17.25
CA ASN A 65 7.38 7.79 -18.54
C ASN A 65 5.85 7.86 -18.39
N TYR A 66 5.24 8.91 -18.92
CA TYR A 66 3.78 9.13 -18.89
C TYR A 66 3.08 8.62 -20.16
N THR A 67 3.65 7.63 -20.85
CA THR A 67 3.05 7.05 -22.05
C THR A 67 1.65 6.52 -21.76
N GLN A 68 0.79 6.79 -22.72
CA GLN A 68 -0.64 6.54 -22.70
C GLN A 68 -0.94 5.24 -23.43
N TRP A 69 -1.78 4.43 -22.81
CA TRP A 69 -2.56 3.39 -23.47
C TRP A 69 -3.91 3.32 -22.75
N GLU A 70 -4.91 2.75 -23.39
CA GLU A 70 -6.22 2.57 -22.77
C GLU A 70 -6.19 1.33 -21.85
N MET A 71 -6.41 1.55 -20.56
CA MET A 71 -6.59 0.49 -19.57
C MET A 71 -8.07 0.11 -19.47
N GLU A 72 -8.30 -1.16 -19.15
CA GLU A 72 -9.64 -1.65 -18.81
C GLU A 72 -10.31 -0.80 -17.70
N PRO A 73 -11.65 -0.62 -17.76
CA PRO A 73 -12.40 0.06 -16.72
C PRO A 73 -12.22 -0.57 -15.33
N TYR A 74 -12.46 0.22 -14.29
CA TYR A 74 -12.44 -0.30 -12.91
C TYR A 74 -13.52 -1.36 -12.74
N LYS A 75 -13.11 -2.50 -12.18
CA LYS A 75 -14.00 -3.59 -11.82
C LYS A 75 -13.71 -3.99 -10.39
N GLU A 76 -14.78 -4.11 -9.59
CA GLU A 76 -14.68 -4.69 -8.27
C GLU A 76 -14.23 -6.15 -8.38
N ARG A 77 -13.24 -6.51 -7.58
CA ARG A 77 -12.73 -7.88 -7.45
C ARG A 77 -13.12 -8.46 -6.11
N SER A 78 -13.79 -9.59 -6.15
CA SER A 78 -14.27 -10.34 -4.98
C SER A 78 -13.43 -11.58 -4.67
N ASP A 79 -12.43 -11.89 -5.49
CA ASP A 79 -11.55 -13.05 -5.38
C ASP A 79 -10.27 -12.77 -4.57
N TYR A 80 -10.19 -11.63 -3.88
CA TYR A 80 -9.07 -11.28 -3.03
C TYR A 80 -8.96 -12.24 -1.83
N VAL A 81 -7.75 -12.76 -1.61
CA VAL A 81 -7.41 -13.58 -0.45
C VAL A 81 -6.39 -12.82 0.38
N ASP A 82 -6.77 -12.47 1.62
CA ASP A 82 -5.86 -11.79 2.55
C ASP A 82 -4.78 -12.76 3.04
N ARG A 83 -3.58 -12.67 2.48
CA ARG A 83 -2.43 -13.50 2.83
C ARG A 83 -2.04 -13.40 4.31
N GLY A 84 -2.21 -12.22 4.92
CA GLY A 84 -1.95 -12.03 6.34
C GLY A 84 -2.87 -12.89 7.24
N SER A 85 -4.15 -13.03 6.88
CA SER A 85 -5.10 -13.88 7.62
C SER A 85 -4.76 -15.37 7.60
N LEU A 86 -3.99 -15.83 6.61
CA LEU A 86 -3.55 -17.23 6.47
C LEU A 86 -2.30 -17.55 7.30
N SER A 87 -1.70 -16.55 7.94
CA SER A 87 -0.45 -16.71 8.67
C SER A 87 -0.63 -17.30 10.07
N ASN A 88 0.46 -17.86 10.61
CA ASN A 88 0.54 -18.16 12.03
C ASN A 88 0.70 -16.84 12.83
N PRO A 89 -0.18 -16.55 13.81
CA PRO A 89 -0.09 -15.33 14.63
C PRO A 89 1.26 -15.14 15.33
N LYS A 90 1.98 -16.23 15.64
CA LYS A 90 3.31 -16.18 16.28
C LYS A 90 4.43 -15.77 15.33
N LYS A 91 4.20 -15.77 14.01
CA LYS A 91 5.17 -15.42 12.97
C LYS A 91 6.50 -16.19 13.10
N LYS A 92 6.42 -17.45 13.55
CA LYS A 92 7.56 -18.22 14.03
C LYS A 92 8.52 -18.52 12.88
N SER A 93 7.98 -18.93 11.72
CA SER A 93 8.77 -19.33 10.55
C SER A 93 9.58 -18.16 9.99
N LEU A 94 9.01 -16.96 10.01
CA LEU A 94 9.62 -15.70 9.58
C LEU A 94 10.68 -15.24 10.58
N PHE A 95 10.37 -15.28 11.88
CA PHE A 95 11.30 -14.84 12.91
C PHE A 95 12.52 -15.76 13.04
N GLU A 96 12.35 -17.07 12.86
CA GLU A 96 13.47 -18.04 12.84
C GLU A 96 14.38 -17.86 11.61
N ALA A 97 13.86 -17.33 10.51
CA ALA A 97 14.63 -17.04 9.30
C ALA A 97 15.44 -15.73 9.38
N ALA A 98 15.07 -14.81 10.28
CA ALA A 98 15.81 -13.58 10.49
C ALA A 98 16.99 -13.85 11.45
N THR A 99 18.19 -13.36 11.10
CA THR A 99 19.34 -13.44 12.00
C THR A 99 19.24 -12.45 13.15
N LYS A 100 18.51 -11.34 12.95
CA LYS A 100 18.21 -10.35 13.98
C LYS A 100 16.91 -9.62 13.65
N ILE A 101 16.15 -9.32 14.70
CA ILE A 101 14.92 -8.53 14.63
C ILE A 101 15.14 -7.25 15.45
N ARG A 102 14.79 -6.09 14.88
CA ARG A 102 14.83 -4.80 15.58
C ARG A 102 13.51 -4.07 15.41
N HIS A 103 12.78 -3.85 16.50
CA HIS A 103 11.62 -2.97 16.47
C HIS A 103 12.09 -1.50 16.43
N LEU A 104 11.56 -0.70 15.50
CA LEU A 104 12.03 0.68 15.30
C LEU A 104 11.54 1.61 16.41
N THR A 105 10.27 1.50 16.77
CA THR A 105 9.65 2.15 17.93
C THR A 105 8.72 1.15 18.64
N PRO A 106 8.19 1.47 19.84
CA PRO A 106 7.29 0.56 20.56
C PRO A 106 6.08 0.12 19.73
N TYR A 107 5.54 1.02 18.91
CA TYR A 107 4.25 0.81 18.24
C TYR A 107 4.29 0.80 16.71
N CYS A 108 5.42 1.15 16.11
CA CYS A 108 5.53 1.21 14.66
C CYS A 108 6.91 0.74 14.18
N GLY A 109 6.92 0.01 13.08
CA GLY A 109 8.13 -0.42 12.42
C GLY A 109 8.76 -1.67 13.02
N THR A 110 9.25 -2.55 12.16
CA THR A 110 10.14 -3.66 12.50
C THR A 110 11.14 -3.88 11.38
N GLU A 111 12.38 -4.10 11.73
CA GLU A 111 13.43 -4.44 10.78
C GLU A 111 13.80 -5.91 10.95
N LEU A 112 13.82 -6.63 9.83
CA LEU A 112 14.26 -8.01 9.75
C LEU A 112 15.62 -8.04 9.03
N ILE A 113 16.64 -8.51 9.74
CA ILE A 113 18.02 -8.55 9.26
C ILE A 113 18.38 -10.01 8.94
N GLY A 114 19.15 -10.20 7.87
CA GLY A 114 19.65 -11.52 7.44
C GLY A 114 18.63 -12.34 6.66
N ILE A 115 17.51 -11.74 6.26
CA ILE A 115 16.47 -12.38 5.45
C ILE A 115 16.59 -11.93 3.99
N LYS A 116 16.30 -12.83 3.05
CA LYS A 116 16.20 -12.52 1.62
C LYS A 116 14.78 -12.78 1.13
N LEU A 117 14.13 -11.77 0.57
CA LEU A 117 12.73 -11.86 0.15
C LEU A 117 12.48 -12.91 -0.95
N THR A 118 13.49 -13.13 -1.79
CA THR A 118 13.52 -14.09 -2.90
C THR A 118 13.53 -15.55 -2.45
N GLU A 119 13.96 -15.82 -1.20
CA GLU A 119 14.09 -17.15 -0.63
C GLU A 119 12.95 -17.48 0.35
N LEU A 120 12.00 -16.56 0.54
CA LEU A 120 10.88 -16.78 1.45
C LEU A 120 9.91 -17.84 0.94
N THR A 121 9.56 -18.74 1.84
CA THR A 121 8.43 -19.63 1.68
C THR A 121 7.12 -18.84 1.73
N ASP A 122 6.04 -19.44 1.22
CA ASP A 122 4.71 -18.84 1.25
C ASP A 122 4.18 -18.64 2.68
N GLU A 123 4.52 -19.54 3.61
CA GLU A 123 4.24 -19.36 5.05
C GLU A 123 4.92 -18.08 5.58
N GLN A 124 6.21 -17.89 5.28
CA GLN A 124 6.95 -16.70 5.72
C GLN A 124 6.42 -15.42 5.08
N LYS A 125 5.98 -15.46 3.81
CA LYS A 125 5.32 -14.32 3.16
C LYS A 125 4.01 -13.97 3.86
N ASN A 126 3.18 -14.95 4.19
CA ASN A 126 1.94 -14.74 4.95
C ASN A 126 2.23 -14.09 6.31
N GLU A 127 3.22 -14.63 7.06
CA GLU A 127 3.64 -14.08 8.35
C GLU A 127 4.22 -12.67 8.23
N LEU A 128 4.91 -12.36 7.13
CA LEU A 128 5.45 -11.03 6.83
C LEU A 128 4.34 -10.02 6.54
N ALA A 129 3.30 -10.42 5.79
CA ALA A 129 2.10 -9.60 5.59
C ALA A 129 1.38 -9.31 6.92
N ARG A 130 1.27 -10.32 7.81
CA ARG A 130 0.75 -10.10 9.17
C ARG A 130 1.62 -9.14 9.96
N LEU A 131 2.93 -9.33 9.96
CA LEU A 131 3.85 -8.43 10.67
C LEU A 131 3.72 -6.98 10.17
N ALA A 132 3.65 -6.76 8.86
CA ALA A 132 3.42 -5.44 8.27
C ALA A 132 2.05 -4.87 8.68
N SER A 133 1.01 -5.71 8.74
CA SER A 133 -0.33 -5.32 9.19
C SER A 133 -0.40 -4.98 10.68
N GLU A 134 0.46 -5.56 11.52
CA GLU A 134 0.51 -5.33 12.97
C GLU A 134 1.45 -4.16 13.35
N ARG A 135 2.53 -3.97 12.59
CA ARG A 135 3.62 -3.01 12.88
C ARG A 135 3.62 -1.79 11.97
N GLY A 136 2.77 -1.78 10.96
CA GLY A 136 2.69 -0.75 9.92
C GLY A 136 3.71 -0.90 8.82
N VAL A 137 4.99 -1.02 9.17
CA VAL A 137 6.07 -1.22 8.20
C VAL A 137 7.06 -2.29 8.67
N VAL A 138 7.47 -3.13 7.73
CA VAL A 138 8.63 -4.02 7.88
C VAL A 138 9.72 -3.56 6.93
N VAL A 139 10.94 -3.43 7.42
CA VAL A 139 12.12 -3.09 6.62
C VAL A 139 13.03 -4.30 6.54
N VAL A 140 13.42 -4.68 5.33
CA VAL A 140 14.49 -5.65 5.09
C VAL A 140 15.68 -4.93 4.48
N ARG A 141 16.88 -5.32 4.90
CA ARG A 141 18.13 -4.65 4.51
C ARG A 141 18.92 -5.46 3.51
N ASN A 142 19.74 -4.81 2.70
CA ASN A 142 20.75 -5.45 1.83
C ASN A 142 20.18 -6.52 0.86
N GLN A 143 19.06 -6.24 0.21
CA GLN A 143 18.43 -7.12 -0.78
C GLN A 143 19.13 -7.05 -2.14
N LEU A 144 20.40 -7.49 -2.19
CA LEU A 144 21.26 -7.43 -3.39
C LEU A 144 20.76 -8.29 -4.55
N ASP A 145 20.00 -9.34 -4.25
CA ASP A 145 19.50 -10.32 -5.21
C ASP A 145 18.06 -10.06 -5.65
N LEU A 146 17.44 -9.00 -5.13
CA LEU A 146 16.14 -8.53 -5.55
C LEU A 146 16.35 -7.53 -6.70
N ASP A 147 15.82 -7.81 -7.88
CA ASP A 147 15.66 -6.80 -8.93
C ASP A 147 14.19 -6.37 -9.01
N ILE A 148 13.87 -5.47 -9.94
CA ILE A 148 12.50 -4.96 -10.06
C ILE A 148 11.50 -6.03 -10.48
N ARG A 149 11.89 -7.04 -11.27
CA ARG A 149 11.00 -8.12 -11.69
C ARG A 149 10.69 -9.03 -10.51
N LYS A 150 11.70 -9.36 -9.71
CA LYS A 150 11.53 -10.12 -8.46
C LYS A 150 10.72 -9.33 -7.43
N GLN A 151 10.85 -8.00 -7.36
CA GLN A 151 9.98 -7.18 -6.50
C GLN A 151 8.51 -7.25 -6.94
N ILE A 152 8.23 -7.20 -8.25
CA ILE A 152 6.87 -7.37 -8.79
C ILE A 152 6.33 -8.75 -8.46
N GLU A 153 7.11 -9.80 -8.73
CA GLU A 153 6.72 -11.18 -8.43
C GLU A 153 6.43 -11.36 -6.94
N PHE A 154 7.34 -10.92 -6.07
CA PHE A 154 7.15 -10.94 -4.62
C PHE A 154 5.88 -10.20 -4.20
N THR A 155 5.65 -8.99 -4.72
CA THR A 155 4.47 -8.19 -4.34
C THR A 155 3.18 -8.81 -4.86
N SER A 156 3.19 -9.44 -6.05
CA SER A 156 2.02 -10.07 -6.64
C SER A 156 1.48 -11.27 -5.85
N TYR A 157 2.30 -11.84 -4.96
CA TYR A 157 1.85 -12.86 -4.01
C TYR A 157 0.71 -12.35 -3.09
N PHE A 158 0.73 -11.06 -2.73
CA PHE A 158 -0.22 -10.44 -1.80
C PHE A 158 -1.51 -9.95 -2.46
N GLY A 159 -1.59 -9.97 -3.79
CA GLY A 159 -2.72 -9.48 -4.56
C GLY A 159 -2.29 -9.01 -5.95
N GLU A 160 -3.27 -8.76 -6.82
CA GLU A 160 -2.99 -8.28 -8.18
C GLU A 160 -2.23 -6.94 -8.13
N PRO A 161 -1.07 -6.82 -8.82
CA PRO A 161 -0.31 -5.59 -8.82
C PRO A 161 -1.08 -4.44 -9.49
N HIS A 162 -1.13 -3.31 -8.80
CA HIS A 162 -1.79 -2.10 -9.28
C HIS A 162 -1.01 -1.50 -10.47
N ILE A 163 -1.74 -1.04 -11.48
CA ILE A 163 -1.22 -0.16 -12.51
C ILE A 163 -1.84 1.22 -12.29
N HIS A 164 -0.98 2.22 -12.08
CA HIS A 164 -1.46 3.56 -11.75
C HIS A 164 -2.14 4.25 -12.94
N HIS A 165 -3.33 4.81 -12.71
CA HIS A 165 -4.15 5.40 -13.77
C HIS A 165 -3.50 6.61 -14.46
N GLN A 166 -2.74 7.45 -13.74
CA GLN A 166 -2.08 8.64 -14.31
C GLN A 166 -0.55 8.71 -14.18
N SER A 167 0.05 8.15 -13.12
CA SER A 167 1.47 8.41 -12.83
C SER A 167 2.43 7.82 -13.85
N GLY A 168 3.70 8.22 -13.80
CA GLY A 168 4.73 7.61 -14.62
C GLY A 168 4.78 6.08 -14.46
N ILE A 169 5.25 5.39 -15.48
CA ILE A 169 5.53 3.96 -15.48
C ILE A 169 6.95 3.70 -15.97
N ILE A 170 7.35 2.43 -15.99
CA ILE A 170 8.48 1.94 -16.78
C ILE A 170 7.88 1.16 -17.97
N PRO A 171 8.31 1.38 -19.23
CA PRO A 171 7.65 0.84 -20.41
C PRO A 171 7.35 -0.66 -20.41
N ASP A 172 8.28 -1.48 -19.92
CA ASP A 172 8.14 -2.95 -19.86
C ASP A 172 7.71 -3.47 -18.48
N LEU A 173 7.41 -2.57 -17.54
CA LEU A 173 7.03 -2.85 -16.15
C LEU A 173 5.91 -1.88 -15.69
N PRO A 174 4.69 -1.93 -16.28
CA PRO A 174 3.60 -0.99 -15.98
C PRO A 174 3.08 -1.06 -14.53
N TRP A 175 3.36 -2.16 -13.82
CA TRP A 175 3.01 -2.36 -12.41
C TRP A 175 3.91 -1.60 -11.43
N VAL A 176 4.95 -0.93 -11.94
CA VAL A 176 5.88 -0.16 -11.13
C VAL A 176 5.50 1.30 -11.19
N HIS A 177 5.33 1.88 -10.00
CA HIS A 177 5.17 3.31 -9.81
C HIS A 177 6.53 3.94 -9.46
N PRO A 178 7.10 4.79 -10.34
CA PRO A 178 8.32 5.54 -10.05
C PRO A 178 8.08 6.59 -8.97
N VAL A 179 8.87 6.51 -7.89
CA VAL A 179 8.94 7.56 -6.86
C VAL A 179 10.19 8.39 -7.16
N TYR A 180 10.00 9.54 -7.82
CA TYR A 180 11.09 10.31 -8.42
C TYR A 180 11.04 11.79 -8.05
N LYS A 181 12.19 12.35 -7.68
CA LYS A 181 12.45 13.80 -7.57
C LYS A 181 13.90 14.08 -7.96
N ASP A 182 14.13 15.26 -8.52
CA ASP A 182 15.44 15.72 -9.00
C ASP A 182 15.61 17.23 -8.81
N GLU A 183 16.66 17.80 -9.41
CA GLU A 183 16.96 19.23 -9.36
C GLU A 183 15.87 20.13 -9.94
N THR A 184 14.98 19.60 -10.79
CA THR A 184 13.85 20.35 -11.37
C THR A 184 12.64 20.41 -10.43
N SER A 185 12.66 19.64 -9.34
CA SER A 185 11.55 19.50 -8.39
C SER A 185 11.50 20.63 -7.35
N THR A 186 11.54 21.89 -7.80
CA THR A 186 11.58 23.08 -6.93
C THR A 186 10.37 23.24 -5.99
N GLY A 187 9.23 22.63 -6.34
CA GLY A 187 8.02 22.58 -5.50
C GLY A 187 7.85 21.28 -4.70
N GLY A 188 8.89 20.46 -4.51
CA GLY A 188 8.76 19.11 -3.95
C GLY A 188 8.11 19.00 -2.57
N LEU A 189 8.17 20.05 -1.74
CA LEU A 189 7.52 20.11 -0.43
C LEU A 189 6.00 19.90 -0.50
N SER A 190 5.33 20.32 -1.58
CA SER A 190 3.88 20.16 -1.74
C SER A 190 3.43 18.69 -1.83
N SER A 191 4.36 17.77 -2.12
CA SER A 191 4.09 16.33 -2.14
C SER A 191 4.27 15.63 -0.80
N GLN A 192 4.66 16.36 0.26
CA GLN A 192 4.81 15.82 1.61
C GLN A 192 3.49 15.90 2.38
N VAL A 193 2.66 14.89 2.20
CA VAL A 193 1.34 14.76 2.84
C VAL A 193 1.20 13.38 3.43
N TRP A 194 0.50 13.27 4.56
CA TRP A 194 0.24 11.97 5.17
C TRP A 194 -0.91 11.27 4.47
N HIS A 195 -0.65 10.05 4.01
CA HIS A 195 -1.64 9.31 3.22
C HIS A 195 -1.52 7.80 3.38
N SER A 196 -2.64 7.13 3.07
CA SER A 196 -2.67 5.78 2.52
C SER A 196 -2.66 5.89 1.00
N ASP A 197 -2.03 4.94 0.31
CA ASP A 197 -1.99 4.95 -1.16
C ASP A 197 -3.38 4.71 -1.78
N VAL A 198 -3.68 5.50 -2.82
CA VAL A 198 -4.80 5.34 -3.77
C VAL A 198 -6.15 4.90 -3.16
N PRO A 199 -6.65 5.55 -2.09
CA PRO A 199 -7.89 5.15 -1.42
C PRO A 199 -9.14 5.36 -2.29
N TYR A 200 -9.02 6.04 -3.43
CA TYR A 200 -10.11 6.21 -4.41
C TYR A 200 -10.36 4.96 -5.26
N GLU A 201 -9.48 3.95 -5.24
CA GLU A 201 -9.71 2.67 -5.94
C GLU A 201 -10.89 1.91 -5.31
N ILE A 202 -11.60 1.12 -6.13
CA ILE A 202 -12.71 0.25 -5.63
C ILE A 202 -12.13 -0.81 -4.68
N ASN A 203 -11.11 -1.53 -5.15
CA ASN A 203 -10.26 -2.40 -4.35
C ASN A 203 -9.01 -1.61 -3.96
N SER A 204 -8.92 -1.25 -2.68
CA SER A 204 -7.88 -0.34 -2.14
C SER A 204 -6.46 -0.90 -2.24
N ALA A 205 -5.45 -0.05 -2.06
CA ALA A 205 -4.07 -0.52 -1.87
C ALA A 205 -3.95 -1.40 -0.62
N GLY A 206 -3.27 -2.54 -0.77
CA GLY A 206 -2.86 -3.43 0.31
C GLY A 206 -1.38 -3.28 0.63
N ILE A 207 -0.70 -4.42 0.66
CA ILE A 207 0.74 -4.50 0.85
C ILE A 207 1.45 -3.77 -0.29
N SER A 208 2.29 -2.81 0.07
CA SER A 208 3.15 -2.08 -0.87
C SER A 208 4.60 -2.31 -0.54
N THR A 209 5.42 -2.33 -1.58
CA THR A 209 6.87 -2.45 -1.48
C THR A 209 7.53 -1.23 -2.11
N LEU A 210 8.57 -0.71 -1.48
CA LEU A 210 9.37 0.40 -1.98
C LEU A 210 10.84 0.16 -1.72
N ARG A 211 11.65 0.34 -2.76
CA ARG A 211 13.11 0.38 -2.71
C ARG A 211 13.61 1.63 -3.41
N PHE A 212 14.85 2.00 -3.15
CA PHE A 212 15.53 3.09 -3.84
C PHE A 212 16.71 2.55 -4.66
N ASP A 213 16.77 2.97 -5.91
CA ASP A 213 17.87 2.66 -6.82
C ASP A 213 18.86 3.84 -6.90
N VAL A 214 18.38 5.06 -6.62
CA VAL A 214 19.21 6.25 -6.44
C VAL A 214 18.82 6.94 -5.13
N LEU A 215 19.78 7.02 -4.22
CA LEU A 215 19.64 7.75 -2.97
C LEU A 215 20.40 9.09 -3.02
N PRO A 216 19.87 10.13 -2.38
CA PRO A 216 20.54 11.42 -2.27
C PRO A 216 21.87 11.30 -1.50
N ARG A 217 22.92 11.93 -2.05
CA ARG A 217 24.27 11.94 -1.48
C ARG A 217 24.84 13.35 -1.33
N SER A 218 25.53 13.61 -0.24
CA SER A 218 26.31 14.83 0.00
C SER A 218 27.55 14.87 -0.91
N GLU A 219 28.31 15.97 -0.87
CA GLU A 219 29.51 16.15 -1.70
C GLU A 219 30.63 15.15 -1.36
N ASN A 220 30.73 14.72 -0.10
CA ASN A 220 31.65 13.66 0.35
C ASN A 220 31.11 12.25 0.10
N GLY A 221 29.95 12.10 -0.55
CA GLY A 221 29.37 10.81 -0.92
C GLY A 221 28.54 10.11 0.16
N GLU A 222 28.31 10.73 1.32
CA GLU A 222 27.47 10.16 2.38
C GLU A 222 25.98 10.23 2.03
N LEU A 223 25.18 9.27 2.49
CA LEU A 223 23.73 9.29 2.30
C LEU A 223 23.09 10.41 3.14
N ILE A 224 22.21 11.21 2.54
CA ILE A 224 21.58 12.36 3.21
C ILE A 224 20.09 12.50 2.90
N GLY A 225 19.24 12.56 3.92
CA GLY A 225 17.82 12.84 3.77
C GLY A 225 17.06 11.83 2.89
N GLY A 226 15.86 12.20 2.46
CA GLY A 226 15.00 11.35 1.64
C GLY A 226 14.36 10.21 2.42
N ASP A 227 14.20 10.37 3.73
CA ASP A 227 13.61 9.35 4.59
C ASP A 227 12.10 9.20 4.36
N THR A 228 11.53 8.13 4.89
CA THR A 228 10.08 7.92 4.91
C THR A 228 9.59 7.77 6.34
N LEU A 229 8.56 8.50 6.71
CA LEU A 229 7.85 8.33 7.98
C LEU A 229 6.64 7.42 7.77
N PHE A 230 6.38 6.57 8.76
CA PHE A 230 5.20 5.71 8.84
C PHE A 230 4.48 5.94 10.16
N ALA A 231 3.17 5.71 10.21
CA ALA A 231 2.36 5.88 11.41
C ALA A 231 1.36 4.75 11.62
N ASN A 232 1.21 4.33 12.88
CA ASN A 232 0.24 3.33 13.33
C ASN A 232 -1.18 3.90 13.34
N GLY A 233 -1.97 3.56 12.32
CA GLY A 233 -3.34 4.07 12.17
C GLY A 233 -4.32 3.54 13.22
N TYR A 234 -4.06 2.36 13.79
CA TYR A 234 -4.89 1.81 14.88
C TYR A 234 -4.79 2.67 16.14
N LEU A 235 -3.57 3.00 16.57
CA LEU A 235 -3.36 3.81 17.77
C LEU A 235 -3.73 5.28 17.55
N ILE A 236 -3.52 5.81 16.34
CA ILE A 236 -4.04 7.13 15.96
C ILE A 236 -5.56 7.15 16.14
N TYR A 237 -6.27 6.17 15.59
CA TYR A 237 -7.72 6.05 15.76
C TYR A 237 -8.11 5.90 17.23
N GLU A 238 -7.50 4.96 17.95
CA GLU A 238 -7.83 4.65 19.34
C GLU A 238 -7.53 5.81 20.30
N SER A 239 -6.60 6.71 19.96
CA SER A 239 -6.30 7.89 20.78
C SER A 239 -7.35 9.01 20.72
N LEU A 240 -8.30 8.94 19.77
CA LEU A 240 -9.43 9.88 19.70
C LEU A 240 -10.39 9.70 20.88
N ASP A 241 -11.20 10.70 21.21
CA ASP A 241 -12.24 10.56 22.24
C ASP A 241 -13.23 9.41 21.90
N PRO A 242 -13.61 8.53 22.86
CA PRO A 242 -14.50 7.41 22.57
C PRO A 242 -15.84 7.78 21.95
N LYS A 243 -16.45 8.91 22.34
CA LYS A 243 -17.71 9.37 21.74
C LYS A 243 -17.50 9.84 20.30
N PHE A 244 -16.36 10.50 20.05
CA PHE A 244 -16.00 10.89 18.70
C PHE A 244 -15.76 9.65 17.83
N ARG A 245 -15.02 8.65 18.32
CA ARG A 245 -14.85 7.37 17.59
C ARG A 245 -16.17 6.71 17.24
N ALA A 246 -17.10 6.61 18.19
CA ALA A 246 -18.43 6.03 17.95
C ALA A 246 -19.21 6.81 16.88
N PHE A 247 -19.07 8.14 16.84
CA PHE A 247 -19.62 8.94 15.75
C PHE A 247 -18.93 8.67 14.41
N LEU A 248 -17.60 8.58 14.37
CA LEU A 248 -16.87 8.29 13.13
C LEU A 248 -17.18 6.90 12.55
N GLU A 249 -17.44 5.91 13.41
CA GLU A 249 -17.85 4.56 13.00
C GLU A 249 -19.18 4.53 12.21
N THR A 250 -20.00 5.58 12.30
CA THR A 250 -21.26 5.68 11.53
C THR A 250 -21.08 6.36 10.16
N LEU A 251 -19.88 6.84 9.84
CA LEU A 251 -19.63 7.71 8.69
C LEU A 251 -18.88 6.98 7.58
N SER A 252 -19.12 7.45 6.35
CA SER A 252 -18.35 7.09 5.16
C SER A 252 -17.78 8.34 4.52
N ALA A 253 -16.64 8.21 3.85
CA ALA A 253 -15.98 9.32 3.15
C ALA A 253 -15.76 8.99 1.67
N GLU A 254 -15.88 10.02 0.84
CA GLU A 254 -15.51 9.95 -0.56
C GLU A 254 -14.00 10.21 -0.70
N SER A 255 -13.31 9.32 -1.42
CA SER A 255 -11.94 9.54 -1.91
C SER A 255 -11.94 9.64 -3.42
N SER A 256 -11.20 10.62 -3.97
CA SER A 256 -11.30 11.01 -5.37
C SER A 256 -9.95 11.05 -6.08
N GLY A 257 -9.86 10.39 -7.24
CA GLY A 257 -8.72 10.48 -8.16
C GLY A 257 -8.76 11.72 -9.07
N PHE A 258 -9.87 12.48 -9.08
CA PHE A 258 -10.04 13.62 -9.98
C PHE A 258 -9.04 14.75 -9.73
N GLY A 259 -8.67 15.00 -8.47
CA GLY A 259 -7.65 16.00 -8.14
C GLY A 259 -6.29 15.69 -8.76
N GLN A 260 -5.86 14.43 -8.70
CA GLN A 260 -4.64 13.99 -9.38
C GLN A 260 -4.75 14.08 -10.91
N ALA A 261 -5.89 13.73 -11.48
CA ALA A 261 -6.12 13.84 -12.93
C ALA A 261 -6.08 15.30 -13.40
N ALA A 262 -6.60 16.25 -12.61
CA ALA A 262 -6.53 17.67 -12.91
C ALA A 262 -5.08 18.18 -12.92
N VAL A 263 -4.28 17.84 -11.90
CA VAL A 263 -2.85 18.19 -11.85
C VAL A 263 -2.06 17.59 -13.02
N ALA A 264 -2.37 16.35 -13.40
CA ALA A 264 -1.77 15.72 -14.56
C ALA A 264 -2.12 16.46 -15.87
N ALA A 265 -3.39 16.85 -16.03
CA ALA A 265 -3.85 17.61 -17.19
C ALA A 265 -3.22 19.00 -17.30
N GLU A 266 -3.03 19.70 -16.18
CA GLU A 266 -2.29 20.97 -16.12
C GLU A 266 -0.84 20.81 -16.59
N SER A 267 -0.26 19.63 -16.37
CA SER A 267 1.09 19.27 -16.83
C SER A 267 1.12 18.70 -18.25
N GLY A 268 -0.01 18.70 -18.97
CA GLY A 268 -0.12 18.18 -20.34
C GLY A 268 -0.25 16.66 -20.45
N TYR A 269 -0.46 15.95 -19.34
CA TYR A 269 -0.59 14.49 -19.31
C TYR A 269 -2.05 14.05 -19.28
N LYS A 270 -2.32 12.89 -19.87
CA LYS A 270 -3.66 12.24 -19.84
C LYS A 270 -3.66 11.06 -18.88
N THR A 271 -4.85 10.61 -18.51
CA THR A 271 -5.06 9.41 -17.70
C THR A 271 -5.29 8.19 -18.60
N ARG A 272 -4.77 7.03 -18.21
CA ARG A 272 -4.90 5.75 -18.93
C ARG A 272 -6.27 5.09 -18.79
N ARG A 273 -7.02 5.52 -17.78
CA ARG A 273 -8.44 5.24 -17.57
C ARG A 273 -9.08 6.44 -16.89
N PRO A 274 -10.39 6.69 -17.06
CA PRO A 274 -11.07 7.82 -16.42
C PRO A 274 -10.85 7.86 -14.91
N PRO A 275 -10.66 9.02 -14.28
CA PRO A 275 -10.61 9.09 -12.82
C PRO A 275 -11.96 8.67 -12.21
N ILE A 276 -11.91 8.12 -10.99
CA ILE A 276 -13.10 7.75 -10.22
C ILE A 276 -13.08 8.43 -8.85
N ALA A 277 -14.26 8.49 -8.23
CA ALA A 277 -14.42 8.74 -6.81
C ALA A 277 -15.19 7.56 -6.20
N THR A 278 -14.76 7.11 -5.03
CA THR A 278 -15.37 5.98 -4.32
C THR A 278 -15.68 6.37 -2.89
N VAL A 279 -16.74 5.78 -2.35
CA VAL A 279 -17.17 5.98 -0.98
C VAL A 279 -16.81 4.74 -0.17
N HIS A 280 -16.00 4.93 0.87
CA HIS A 280 -15.56 3.89 1.79
C HIS A 280 -15.90 4.29 3.23
N PRO A 281 -15.97 3.32 4.17
CA PRO A 281 -16.12 3.63 5.59
C PRO A 281 -15.00 4.55 6.08
N LEU A 282 -15.34 5.56 6.88
CA LEU A 282 -14.37 6.50 7.46
C LEU A 282 -13.46 5.79 8.49
N VAL A 283 -14.01 4.79 9.17
CA VAL A 283 -13.30 3.82 10.00
C VAL A 283 -13.40 2.48 9.30
N ARG A 284 -12.27 1.81 9.05
CA ARG A 284 -12.26 0.49 8.42
C ARG A 284 -11.69 -0.57 9.35
N THR A 285 -12.00 -1.82 9.04
CA THR A 285 -11.43 -3.01 9.66
C THR A 285 -10.31 -3.58 8.79
N ASN A 286 -9.18 -3.94 9.40
CA ASN A 286 -8.13 -4.69 8.74
C ASN A 286 -8.46 -6.20 8.80
N PRO A 287 -8.56 -6.93 7.68
CA PRO A 287 -8.93 -8.34 7.69
C PRO A 287 -7.86 -9.25 8.34
N THR A 288 -6.58 -8.84 8.34
CA THR A 288 -5.50 -9.63 8.94
C THR A 288 -5.51 -9.55 10.46
N THR A 289 -5.72 -8.34 11.01
CA THR A 289 -5.59 -8.07 12.45
C THR A 289 -6.94 -8.01 13.17
N GLY A 290 -8.04 -7.78 12.45
CA GLY A 290 -9.37 -7.53 13.03
C GLY A 290 -9.45 -6.19 13.76
N LEU A 291 -8.53 -5.26 13.52
CA LEU A 291 -8.44 -3.97 14.20
C LEU A 291 -9.06 -2.82 13.39
N LYS A 292 -9.55 -1.81 14.12
CA LYS A 292 -10.13 -0.57 13.58
C LYS A 292 -9.06 0.50 13.33
N SER A 293 -9.08 1.12 12.16
CA SER A 293 -8.23 2.26 11.80
C SER A 293 -9.04 3.35 11.08
N LEU A 294 -8.61 4.60 11.20
CA LEU A 294 -9.05 5.67 10.28
C LEU A 294 -8.69 5.28 8.84
N TYR A 295 -9.57 5.61 7.90
CA TYR A 295 -9.36 5.41 6.46
C TYR A 295 -9.60 6.69 5.67
N VAL A 296 -8.64 7.62 5.82
CA VAL A 296 -8.63 8.93 5.17
C VAL A 296 -7.23 9.21 4.60
N ALA A 297 -7.14 10.03 3.57
CA ALA A 297 -5.86 10.50 3.05
C ALA A 297 -5.95 11.96 2.65
N GLU A 298 -4.99 12.78 3.12
CA GLU A 298 -5.02 14.26 3.00
C GLU A 298 -5.14 14.74 1.55
N ASN A 299 -4.56 14.00 0.61
CA ASN A 299 -4.57 14.30 -0.82
C ASN A 299 -5.72 13.67 -1.62
N PHE A 300 -6.55 12.83 -1.01
CA PHE A 300 -7.57 12.06 -1.75
C PHE A 300 -8.97 12.15 -1.15
N THR A 301 -9.11 12.23 0.17
CA THR A 301 -10.43 12.24 0.82
C THR A 301 -11.04 13.63 0.73
N THR A 302 -12.12 13.75 -0.03
CA THR A 302 -12.70 15.05 -0.43
C THR A 302 -13.88 15.48 0.44
N LYS A 303 -14.67 14.54 0.93
CA LYS A 303 -15.84 14.83 1.78
C LYS A 303 -16.30 13.63 2.60
N ILE A 304 -17.00 13.90 3.70
CA ILE A 304 -17.75 12.92 4.48
C ILE A 304 -19.19 12.90 3.97
N VAL A 305 -19.65 11.71 3.57
CA VAL A 305 -20.97 11.53 2.97
C VAL A 305 -22.05 11.78 4.02
N GLY A 306 -23.07 12.57 3.64
CA GLY A 306 -24.22 12.88 4.50
C GLY A 306 -24.00 14.03 5.47
N LEU A 307 -22.80 14.61 5.55
CA LEU A 307 -22.54 15.81 6.33
C LEU A 307 -22.57 17.06 5.44
N GLU A 308 -22.92 18.20 6.07
CA GLU A 308 -22.76 19.51 5.45
C GLU A 308 -21.27 19.81 5.22
N GLU A 309 -20.96 20.54 4.14
CA GLU A 309 -19.59 20.71 3.63
C GLU A 309 -18.63 21.31 4.67
N ARG A 310 -19.03 22.38 5.36
CA ARG A 310 -18.20 23.00 6.38
C ARG A 310 -17.93 22.05 7.54
N LEU A 311 -18.93 21.30 8.00
CA LEU A 311 -18.74 20.27 9.03
C LEU A 311 -17.81 19.15 8.55
N SER A 312 -18.03 18.64 7.34
CA SER A 312 -17.16 17.63 6.70
C SER A 312 -15.70 18.09 6.67
N ASN A 313 -15.45 19.30 6.14
CA ASN A 313 -14.10 19.86 6.03
C ASN A 313 -13.45 20.06 7.40
N THR A 314 -14.23 20.50 8.39
CA THR A 314 -13.73 20.68 9.77
C THR A 314 -13.29 19.36 10.38
N ILE A 315 -14.08 18.29 10.22
CA ILE A 315 -13.76 16.96 10.72
C ILE A 315 -12.54 16.39 9.99
N LEU A 316 -12.51 16.45 8.66
CA LEU A 316 -11.38 15.94 7.87
C LEU A 316 -10.07 16.66 8.24
N GLN A 317 -10.09 17.99 8.36
CA GLN A 317 -8.91 18.75 8.78
C GLN A 317 -8.44 18.34 10.18
N TYR A 318 -9.37 18.14 11.11
CA TYR A 318 -9.03 17.64 12.45
C TYR A 318 -8.36 16.27 12.39
N LEU A 319 -8.89 15.33 11.58
CA LEU A 319 -8.32 13.99 11.43
C LEU A 319 -6.92 14.02 10.78
N PHE A 320 -6.72 14.84 9.75
CA PHE A 320 -5.40 15.02 9.12
C PHE A 320 -4.39 15.63 10.11
N ASP A 321 -4.79 16.65 10.87
CA ASP A 321 -3.97 17.24 11.94
C ASP A 321 -3.60 16.21 13.01
N HIS A 322 -4.56 15.38 13.40
CA HIS A 322 -4.37 14.34 14.40
C HIS A 322 -3.36 13.27 13.94
N ILE A 323 -3.45 12.83 12.68
CA ILE A 323 -2.46 11.92 12.07
C ILE A 323 -1.06 12.55 12.12
N ARG A 324 -0.93 13.81 11.69
CA ARG A 324 0.35 14.54 11.65
C ARG A 324 0.99 14.68 13.03
N ARG A 325 0.19 14.98 14.05
CA ARG A 325 0.65 15.30 15.41
C ARG A 325 0.86 14.09 16.32
N SER A 326 0.46 12.90 15.88
CA SER A 326 0.58 11.65 16.65
C SER A 326 1.99 11.05 16.63
N LEU A 327 3.00 11.82 17.03
CA LEU A 327 4.42 11.47 16.91
C LEU A 327 4.79 10.17 17.64
N GLN A 328 4.14 9.88 18.76
CA GLN A 328 4.36 8.68 19.57
C GLN A 328 3.98 7.37 18.86
N TYR A 329 3.20 7.46 17.77
CA TYR A 329 2.76 6.32 16.96
C TYR A 329 3.48 6.23 15.61
N GLN A 330 4.51 7.07 15.41
CA GLN A 330 5.27 7.13 14.18
C GLN A 330 6.61 6.38 14.29
N CYS A 331 7.16 5.97 13.15
CA CYS A 331 8.57 5.59 13.03
C CYS A 331 9.18 6.19 11.76
N ARG A 332 10.51 6.36 11.77
CA ARG A 332 11.28 6.87 10.63
C ARG A 332 12.12 5.76 10.04
N VAL A 333 11.98 5.54 8.73
CA VAL A 333 12.84 4.66 7.96
C VAL A 333 13.89 5.52 7.26
N GLN A 334 15.11 5.41 7.78
CA GLN A 334 16.31 5.89 7.11
C GLN A 334 16.74 4.87 6.05
N TRP A 335 16.88 5.33 4.81
CA TRP A 335 17.19 4.46 3.68
C TRP A 335 18.69 4.25 3.50
N THR A 336 19.07 3.00 3.25
CA THR A 336 20.40 2.60 2.76
C THR A 336 20.25 1.81 1.47
N GLU A 337 21.37 1.55 0.79
CA GLU A 337 21.36 0.88 -0.51
C GLU A 337 20.75 -0.52 -0.42
N ASN A 338 19.90 -0.87 -1.40
CA ASN A 338 19.25 -2.18 -1.49
C ASN A 338 18.31 -2.52 -0.33
N ASP A 339 17.86 -1.51 0.42
CA ASP A 339 16.78 -1.70 1.36
C ASP A 339 15.43 -1.80 0.67
N LEU A 340 14.52 -2.52 1.29
CA LEU A 340 13.12 -2.55 0.89
C LEU A 340 12.21 -2.41 2.10
N ALA A 341 11.27 -1.46 2.03
CA ALA A 341 10.18 -1.33 2.99
C ALA A 341 8.91 -2.00 2.46
N ILE A 342 8.19 -2.66 3.35
CA ILE A 342 6.94 -3.38 3.10
C ILE A 342 5.93 -2.84 4.11
N TRP A 343 4.84 -2.23 3.65
CA TRP A 343 3.82 -1.68 4.57
C TRP A 343 2.41 -2.04 4.13
N ASP A 344 1.49 -1.99 5.08
CA ASP A 344 0.07 -2.23 4.85
C ASP A 344 -0.72 -0.91 4.80
N ASN A 345 -1.10 -0.47 3.59
CA ASN A 345 -1.90 0.74 3.38
C ASN A 345 -3.31 0.65 3.99
N ARG A 346 -3.78 -0.55 4.31
CA ARG A 346 -5.15 -0.74 4.82
C ARG A 346 -5.37 -0.11 6.18
N SER A 347 -4.32 0.19 6.94
CA SER A 347 -4.47 0.68 8.32
C SER A 347 -3.33 1.57 8.79
N HIS A 348 -2.48 2.02 7.89
CA HIS A 348 -1.29 2.79 8.22
C HIS A 348 -1.11 3.95 7.26
N PHE A 349 -0.45 4.98 7.75
CA PHE A 349 -0.16 6.19 6.99
C PHE A 349 1.35 6.30 6.77
N HIS A 350 1.72 7.00 5.71
CA HIS A 350 3.12 7.33 5.45
C HIS A 350 3.26 8.71 4.79
N THR A 351 4.47 9.25 4.86
CA THR A 351 4.87 10.43 4.10
C THR A 351 6.35 10.33 3.74
N GLY A 352 6.71 10.73 2.52
CA GLY A 352 8.10 10.94 2.13
C GLY A 352 8.63 12.26 2.68
N ILE A 353 9.88 12.30 3.12
CA ILE A 353 10.56 13.54 3.51
C ILE A 353 11.27 14.14 2.29
N PHE A 354 11.01 15.40 1.97
CA PHE A 354 11.68 16.15 0.91
C PHE A 354 12.69 17.15 1.50
N ASP A 355 13.80 16.63 2.02
CA ASP A 355 14.90 17.36 2.69
C ASP A 355 16.24 17.21 1.95
N TYR A 356 16.19 16.84 0.66
CA TYR A 356 17.36 16.48 -0.14
C TYR A 356 17.51 17.30 -1.43
N TYR A 357 16.71 18.36 -1.62
CA TYR A 357 16.86 19.24 -2.78
C TYR A 357 18.27 19.89 -2.82
N PRO A 358 18.95 19.97 -3.97
CA PRO A 358 18.51 19.62 -5.32
C PRO A 358 18.93 18.19 -5.78
N LYS A 359 19.26 17.28 -4.85
CA LYS A 359 19.73 15.93 -5.20
C LYS A 359 18.63 15.08 -5.82
N THR A 360 19.02 14.18 -6.71
CA THR A 360 18.14 13.15 -7.26
C THR A 360 17.86 12.06 -6.25
N ARG A 361 16.59 11.63 -6.19
CA ARG A 361 16.14 10.43 -5.48
C ARG A 361 15.18 9.67 -6.37
N HIS A 362 15.46 8.39 -6.56
CA HIS A 362 14.65 7.51 -7.40
C HIS A 362 14.41 6.17 -6.71
N GLY A 363 13.14 5.81 -6.60
CA GLY A 363 12.71 4.52 -6.09
C GLY A 363 11.60 3.92 -6.93
N THR A 364 11.41 2.61 -6.73
CA THR A 364 10.42 1.80 -7.43
C THR A 364 9.43 1.24 -6.43
N ARG A 365 8.15 1.63 -6.59
CA ARG A 365 7.05 1.15 -5.76
C ARG A 365 6.20 0.16 -6.52
N VAL A 366 5.85 -0.95 -5.87
CA VAL A 366 4.85 -1.91 -6.36
C VAL A 366 3.77 -2.05 -5.29
N ILE A 367 2.51 -2.03 -5.71
CA ILE A 367 1.36 -2.08 -4.80
C ILE A 367 0.54 -3.32 -5.15
N ALA A 368 0.32 -4.22 -4.19
CA ALA A 368 -0.70 -5.25 -4.31
C ALA A 368 -2.05 -4.66 -3.92
N GLN A 369 -3.05 -4.77 -4.80
CA GLN A 369 -4.41 -4.36 -4.47
C GLN A 369 -5.07 -5.37 -3.51
N ALA A 370 -5.90 -4.85 -2.62
CA ALA A 370 -6.54 -5.59 -1.54
C ALA A 370 -8.06 -5.75 -1.72
N GLU A 371 -8.75 -6.06 -0.63
CA GLU A 371 -10.21 -6.03 -0.57
C GLU A 371 -10.77 -4.61 -0.77
N LYS A 372 -12.05 -4.56 -1.11
CA LYS A 372 -12.83 -3.35 -0.95
C LYS A 372 -12.93 -3.03 0.55
N PRO A 373 -12.56 -1.82 0.98
CA PRO A 373 -12.65 -1.41 2.38
C PRO A 373 -14.04 -1.67 2.98
N TYR A 374 -14.05 -2.21 4.19
CA TYR A 374 -15.27 -2.47 4.95
C TYR A 374 -15.07 -2.10 6.43
N PHE A 375 -16.19 -1.97 7.14
CA PHE A 375 -16.22 -1.77 8.58
C PHE A 375 -17.01 -2.90 9.22
N ASP A 376 -16.38 -3.57 10.18
CA ASP A 376 -17.01 -4.54 11.07
C ASP A 376 -17.23 -3.90 12.45
N PRO A 377 -18.47 -3.71 12.91
CA PRO A 377 -18.75 -3.17 14.25
C PRO A 377 -18.07 -3.93 15.40
N ASP A 378 -17.87 -5.24 15.23
CA ASP A 378 -17.28 -6.13 16.25
C ASP A 378 -15.75 -6.12 16.25
N SER A 379 -15.13 -5.45 15.27
CA SER A 379 -13.68 -5.29 15.21
C SER A 379 -13.12 -4.53 16.41
N LYS A 380 -11.85 -4.79 16.74
CA LYS A 380 -11.27 -4.42 18.03
C LYS A 380 -10.42 -3.16 17.96
N LEU A 381 -10.28 -2.52 19.10
CA LEU A 381 -9.24 -1.51 19.33
C LEU A 381 -7.89 -2.21 19.54
N TYR A 382 -6.79 -1.49 19.31
CA TYR A 382 -5.44 -2.01 19.47
C TYR A 382 -5.20 -2.51 20.89
N SER A 383 -5.67 -1.77 21.91
CA SER A 383 -5.53 -2.17 23.33
C SER A 383 -6.30 -3.43 23.73
N GLN A 384 -7.24 -3.90 22.90
CA GLN A 384 -8.06 -5.08 23.19
C GLN A 384 -7.44 -6.37 22.67
N VAL A 385 -6.28 -6.31 22.00
CA VAL A 385 -5.62 -7.46 21.38
C VAL A 385 -4.23 -7.63 21.97
N THR A 386 -3.83 -8.87 22.23
CA THR A 386 -2.46 -9.24 22.56
C THR A 386 -1.78 -9.79 21.32
N PHE A 387 -0.67 -9.18 20.91
CA PHE A 387 0.11 -9.66 19.77
C PHE A 387 1.00 -10.83 20.17
N GLU A 388 1.03 -11.87 19.34
CA GLU A 388 1.85 -13.05 19.56
C GLU A 388 3.20 -12.94 18.83
N GLY A 389 4.23 -13.58 19.40
CA GLY A 389 5.55 -13.73 18.77
C GLY A 389 6.54 -12.57 18.98
N TYR A 390 6.10 -11.42 19.48
CA TYR A 390 6.99 -10.32 19.88
C TYR A 390 6.43 -9.55 21.07
N SER A 391 7.31 -8.93 21.87
CA SER A 391 6.94 -7.89 22.85
C SER A 391 7.87 -6.70 22.67
N VAL A 392 7.32 -5.49 22.73
CA VAL A 392 8.08 -4.24 22.62
C VAL A 392 7.94 -3.36 23.86
N LEU A 393 7.09 -3.75 24.82
CA LEU A 393 6.87 -3.11 26.11
C LEU A 393 7.03 -4.09 27.27
#